data_AF-A0A820M494-F1
#
_entry.id   AF-A0A820M494-F1
#
_cell.length_a   1.000
_cell.length_b   1.000
_cell.length_c   1.000
_cell.angle_alpha   90.00
_cell.angle_beta   90.00
_cell.angle_gamma   90.00
#
_symmetry.space_group_name_H-M   'P 1'
#
loop_
_entity.id
_entity.type
_entity.pdbx_description
1 polymer ?
#
loop_
_entity_poly.entity_id
_entity_poly.type
_entity_poly.pdbx_seq_one_letter_code
_entity_poly.pdbx_strand_id
1 'polypeptide(L)'
;MPSHTSSSSYTSTNSNRDSSSKSQNRHRRHVRLEEQNNHYRRNYRPFTIPSSFYNIVHVHRFTSIDTISTLINHFESCYRYSIDTESDRFTNELSLIQVHSIPQHLPSFIVLFELNHLPSSNTLLFEKINLLFRFLFRLGNTIFSWDR
;
A
#
# COMPACT_ATOMS: atom_id res chain seq x y z
N MET A 1 13.37 -75.54 4.48
CA MET A 1 11.89 -75.48 4.41
C MET A 1 11.35 -75.48 5.84
N PRO A 2 10.33 -74.70 6.26
CA PRO A 2 9.48 -73.71 5.57
C PRO A 2 9.72 -72.25 6.07
N SER A 3 9.75 -71.23 5.19
CA SER A 3 8.69 -70.24 4.93
C SER A 3 7.80 -69.86 6.12
N HIS A 4 7.88 -68.61 6.59
CA HIS A 4 6.70 -67.76 6.79
C HIS A 4 7.08 -66.28 6.71
N THR A 5 6.60 -65.67 5.64
CA THR A 5 6.47 -64.23 5.43
C THR A 5 5.47 -63.66 6.43
N SER A 6 5.78 -62.51 7.01
CA SER A 6 4.79 -61.67 7.68
C SER A 6 4.97 -60.25 7.18
N SER A 7 4.13 -59.94 6.20
CA SER A 7 3.89 -58.64 5.60
C SER A 7 3.42 -57.65 6.66
N SER A 8 4.28 -56.71 7.03
CA SER A 8 3.88 -55.50 7.76
C SER A 8 3.22 -54.54 6.76
N SER A 9 1.90 -54.53 6.76
CA SER A 9 1.07 -53.58 6.04
C SER A 9 1.28 -52.16 6.59
N TYR A 10 1.90 -51.30 5.79
CA TYR A 10 1.84 -49.86 5.97
C TYR A 10 0.39 -49.39 5.71
N THR A 11 -0.33 -49.03 6.76
CA THR A 11 -1.60 -48.28 6.67
C THR A 11 -1.30 -46.81 6.41
N SER A 12 -1.11 -46.47 5.14
CA SER A 12 -1.15 -45.10 4.62
C SER A 12 -2.60 -44.67 4.39
N THR A 13 -3.32 -44.23 5.42
CA THR A 13 -4.64 -43.62 5.24
C THR A 13 -5.00 -42.67 6.39
N ASN A 14 -4.54 -41.42 6.32
CA ASN A 14 -5.21 -40.34 7.09
C ASN A 14 -5.01 -38.90 6.59
N SER A 15 -4.59 -38.66 5.35
CA SER A 15 -4.38 -37.29 4.83
C SER A 15 -5.60 -36.66 4.15
N ASN A 16 -6.65 -37.43 3.82
CA ASN A 16 -7.79 -36.96 3.02
C ASN A 16 -8.98 -36.39 3.82
N ARG A 17 -9.09 -36.66 5.13
CA ARG A 17 -10.19 -36.12 5.97
C ARG A 17 -9.94 -34.68 6.43
N ASP A 18 -8.67 -34.30 6.60
CA ASP A 18 -8.30 -32.96 7.06
C ASP A 18 -8.36 -31.90 5.95
N SER A 19 -8.25 -32.28 4.68
CA SER A 19 -8.33 -31.34 3.57
C SER A 19 -9.77 -30.90 3.27
N SER A 20 -10.76 -31.79 3.41
CA SER A 20 -12.16 -31.47 3.16
C SER A 20 -12.76 -30.56 4.24
N SER A 21 -12.42 -30.78 5.51
CA SER A 21 -12.89 -29.95 6.63
C SER A 21 -12.29 -28.54 6.59
N LYS A 22 -11.00 -28.42 6.24
CA LYS A 22 -10.33 -27.11 6.01
C LYS A 22 -10.95 -26.35 4.84
N SER A 23 -11.29 -27.05 3.75
CA SER A 23 -11.96 -26.46 2.59
C SER A 23 -13.37 -25.93 2.93
N GLN A 24 -14.17 -26.73 3.66
CA GLN A 24 -15.50 -26.32 4.12
C GLN A 24 -15.45 -25.12 5.07
N ASN A 25 -14.48 -25.08 5.98
CA ASN A 25 -14.31 -23.94 6.89
C ASN A 25 -13.89 -22.66 6.15
N ARG A 26 -13.03 -22.75 5.14
CA ARG A 26 -12.68 -21.62 4.27
C ARG A 26 -13.89 -21.10 3.49
N HIS A 27 -14.71 -22.00 2.94
CA HIS A 27 -15.92 -21.63 2.22
C HIS A 27 -16.92 -20.91 3.14
N ARG A 28 -17.18 -21.45 4.35
CA ARG A 28 -18.06 -20.79 5.34
C ARG A 28 -17.57 -19.40 5.74
N ARG A 29 -16.25 -19.23 5.89
CA ARG A 29 -15.66 -17.92 6.18
C ARG A 29 -15.85 -16.95 5.02
N HIS A 30 -15.67 -17.41 3.78
CA HIS A 30 -15.89 -16.61 2.58
C HIS A 30 -17.34 -16.13 2.48
N VAL A 31 -18.31 -17.03 2.67
CA VAL A 31 -19.74 -16.70 2.64
C VAL A 31 -20.09 -15.64 3.70
N ARG A 32 -19.59 -15.78 4.93
CA ARG A 32 -19.81 -14.76 5.99
C ARG A 32 -19.21 -13.40 5.64
N LEU A 33 -18.00 -13.37 5.08
CA LEU A 33 -17.36 -12.13 4.62
C LEU A 33 -18.16 -11.49 3.49
N GLU A 34 -18.68 -12.30 2.57
CA GLU A 34 -19.50 -11.83 1.46
C GLU A 34 -20.85 -11.27 1.93
N GLU A 35 -21.53 -11.94 2.87
CA GLU A 35 -22.74 -11.44 3.53
C GLU A 35 -22.48 -10.10 4.24
N GLN A 36 -21.37 -10.00 4.98
CA GLN A 36 -20.98 -8.78 5.67
C GLN A 36 -20.66 -7.64 4.68
N ASN A 37 -19.92 -7.93 3.61
CA ASN A 37 -19.64 -6.96 2.55
C ASN A 37 -20.93 -6.51 1.85
N ASN A 38 -21.87 -7.43 1.62
CA ASN A 38 -23.17 -7.11 1.03
C ASN A 38 -24.03 -6.27 1.98
N HIS A 39 -23.98 -6.53 3.29
CA HIS A 39 -24.58 -5.67 4.29
C HIS A 39 -24.00 -4.25 4.20
N TYR A 40 -22.68 -4.09 4.13
CA TYR A 40 -22.07 -2.76 3.99
C TYR A 40 -22.46 -2.07 2.67
N ARG A 41 -22.41 -2.77 1.54
CA ARG A 41 -22.80 -2.21 0.22
C ARG A 41 -24.24 -1.72 0.17
N ARG A 42 -25.16 -2.41 0.86
CA ARG A 42 -26.58 -2.03 0.90
C ARG A 42 -26.83 -0.85 1.83
N ASN A 43 -26.14 -0.79 2.97
CA ASN A 43 -26.45 0.18 4.02
C ASN A 43 -25.61 1.46 3.96
N TYR A 44 -24.47 1.43 3.27
CA TYR A 44 -23.58 2.57 3.13
C TYR A 44 -23.41 2.92 1.67
N ARG A 45 -23.69 4.17 1.32
CA ARG A 45 -23.37 4.67 -0.02
C ARG A 45 -21.86 4.60 -0.22
N PRO A 46 -21.38 4.24 -1.43
CA PRO A 46 -19.98 4.37 -1.76
C PRO A 46 -19.51 5.78 -1.43
N PHE A 47 -18.40 5.87 -0.70
CA PHE A 47 -17.75 7.14 -0.46
C PHE A 47 -17.15 7.63 -1.79
N THR A 48 -17.80 8.62 -2.39
CA THR A 48 -17.36 9.24 -3.64
C THR A 48 -16.94 10.67 -3.33
N ILE A 49 -15.63 10.93 -3.34
CA ILE A 49 -15.13 12.30 -3.43
C ILE A 49 -14.88 12.60 -4.90
N PRO A 50 -15.35 13.75 -5.43
CA PRO A 50 -15.01 14.17 -6.79
C PRO A 50 -13.51 14.14 -7.02
N SER A 51 -13.07 13.47 -8.08
CA SER A 51 -11.65 13.37 -8.45
C SER A 51 -11.01 14.74 -8.70
N SER A 52 -11.81 15.75 -9.03
CA SER A 52 -11.38 17.15 -9.20
C SER A 52 -10.77 17.78 -7.95
N PHE A 53 -10.93 17.17 -6.77
CA PHE A 53 -10.32 17.65 -5.53
C PHE A 53 -8.96 17.03 -5.23
N TYR A 54 -8.51 16.08 -6.06
CA TYR A 54 -7.24 15.39 -5.92
C TYR A 54 -6.35 15.58 -7.13
N ASN A 55 -5.10 15.97 -6.88
CA ASN A 55 -4.05 16.00 -7.86
C ASN A 55 -3.07 14.85 -7.57
N ILE A 56 -2.98 13.91 -8.51
CA ILE A 56 -2.02 12.80 -8.42
C ILE A 56 -0.75 13.20 -9.17
N VAL A 57 0.40 13.13 -8.50
CA VAL A 57 1.69 13.49 -9.07
C VAL A 57 2.69 12.36 -8.87
N HIS A 58 3.25 11.87 -9.98
CA HIS A 58 4.35 10.91 -9.98
C HIS A 58 5.68 11.67 -10.02
N VAL A 59 6.51 11.47 -9.00
CA VAL A 59 7.82 12.08 -8.86
C VAL A 59 8.89 11.07 -9.26
N HIS A 60 9.61 11.40 -10.33
CA HIS A 60 10.69 10.63 -10.93
C HIS A 60 11.69 11.57 -11.64
N ARG A 61 12.72 11.02 -12.29
CA ARG A 61 13.84 11.76 -12.91
C ARG A 61 13.45 12.73 -14.03
N PHE A 62 12.24 12.65 -14.57
CA PHE A 62 11.76 13.54 -15.63
C PHE A 62 10.66 14.49 -15.14
N THR A 63 10.34 14.50 -13.85
CA THR A 63 9.40 15.46 -13.29
C THR A 63 9.96 16.87 -13.49
N SER A 64 9.13 17.77 -14.01
CA SER A 64 9.55 19.14 -14.26
C SER A 64 9.81 19.90 -12.96
N ILE A 65 10.71 20.89 -13.05
CA ILE A 65 11.02 21.79 -11.92
C ILE A 65 9.77 22.56 -11.48
N ASP A 66 8.88 22.91 -12.41
CA ASP A 66 7.64 23.64 -12.11
C ASP A 66 6.66 22.79 -11.30
N THR A 67 6.50 21.51 -11.65
CA THR A 67 5.66 20.58 -10.91
C THR A 67 6.16 20.41 -9.48
N ILE A 68 7.47 20.20 -9.29
CA ILE A 68 8.04 20.09 -7.94
C ILE A 68 7.93 21.42 -7.17
N SER A 69 8.11 22.56 -7.83
CA SER A 69 7.98 23.86 -7.17
C SER A 69 6.53 24.13 -6.73
N THR A 70 5.56 23.67 -7.50
CA THR A 70 4.13 23.70 -7.12
C THR A 70 3.88 22.85 -5.87
N LEU A 71 4.45 21.63 -5.82
CA LEU A 71 4.36 20.78 -4.64
C LEU A 71 5.03 21.41 -3.41
N ILE A 72 6.18 22.06 -3.58
CA ILE A 72 6.87 22.76 -2.48
C ILE A 72 5.97 23.85 -1.88
N ASN A 73 5.38 24.71 -2.71
CA ASN A 73 4.49 25.77 -2.24
C ASN A 73 3.26 25.19 -1.51
N HIS A 74 2.72 24.07 -1.99
CA HIS A 74 1.64 23.36 -1.30
C HIS A 74 2.09 22.79 0.05
N PHE A 75 3.25 22.13 0.10
CA PHE A 75 3.77 21.47 1.31
C PHE A 75 4.23 22.49 2.36
N GLU A 76 4.63 23.69 1.96
CA GLU A 76 4.97 24.76 2.87
C GLU A 76 3.77 25.21 3.73
N SER A 77 2.56 25.24 3.15
CA SER A 77 1.33 25.65 3.84
C SER A 77 0.53 24.50 4.46
N CYS A 78 0.82 23.25 4.08
CA CYS A 78 0.17 22.06 4.63
C CYS A 78 0.92 21.53 5.88
N TYR A 79 0.19 20.94 6.82
CA TYR A 79 0.77 20.45 8.09
C TYR A 79 0.26 19.06 8.48
N ARG A 80 -0.56 18.42 7.65
CA ARG A 80 -1.12 17.09 7.89
C ARG A 80 -0.93 16.22 6.68
N TYR A 81 -0.42 15.02 6.87
CA TYR A 81 -0.11 14.10 5.78
C TYR A 81 -0.43 12.68 6.19
N SER A 82 -0.83 11.85 5.24
CA SER A 82 -0.73 10.40 5.38
C SER A 82 0.40 9.87 4.52
N ILE A 83 1.21 8.98 5.07
CA ILE A 83 2.31 8.32 4.36
C ILE A 83 2.03 6.82 4.31
N ASP A 84 2.26 6.25 3.14
CA ASP A 84 2.23 4.81 2.90
C ASP A 84 3.46 4.41 2.06
N THR A 85 3.87 3.17 2.18
CA THR A 85 5.09 2.65 1.53
C THR A 85 4.83 1.30 0.92
N GLU A 86 5.31 1.09 -0.30
CA GLU A 86 5.26 -0.20 -0.97
C GLU A 86 6.67 -0.72 -1.24
N SER A 87 6.85 -2.03 -1.05
CA SER A 87 8.10 -2.73 -1.34
C SER A 87 8.00 -3.46 -2.67
N ASP A 88 9.11 -3.56 -3.40
CA ASP A 88 9.20 -4.45 -4.55
C ASP A 88 8.96 -5.91 -4.12
N ARG A 89 8.19 -6.66 -4.91
CA ARG A 89 7.79 -8.03 -4.56
C ARG A 89 8.92 -9.05 -4.64
N PHE A 90 9.96 -8.76 -5.41
CA PHE A 90 11.06 -9.68 -5.65
C PHE A 90 12.24 -9.39 -4.73
N THR A 91 12.60 -8.11 -4.55
CA THR A 91 13.73 -7.70 -3.71
C THR A 91 13.33 -7.42 -2.26
N ASN A 92 12.03 -7.22 -1.98
CA ASN A 92 11.51 -6.70 -0.70
C ASN A 92 12.13 -5.34 -0.31
N GLU A 93 12.73 -4.62 -1.26
CA GLU A 93 13.26 -3.29 -1.03
C GLU A 93 12.15 -2.25 -1.20
N LEU A 94 12.22 -1.16 -0.43
CA LEU A 94 11.31 -0.04 -0.56
C LEU A 94 11.39 0.53 -1.99
N SER A 95 10.26 0.54 -2.70
CA SER A 95 10.22 0.94 -4.11
C SER A 95 9.40 2.21 -4.34
N LEU A 96 8.38 2.44 -3.52
CA LEU A 96 7.45 3.56 -3.66
C LEU A 96 7.12 4.15 -2.29
N ILE A 97 7.14 5.47 -2.20
CA ILE A 97 6.56 6.21 -1.08
C ILE A 97 5.35 6.98 -1.60
N GLN A 98 4.19 6.76 -1.00
CA GLN A 98 2.99 7.54 -1.26
C GLN A 98 2.81 8.56 -0.14
N VAL A 99 2.70 9.83 -0.49
CA VAL A 99 2.40 10.92 0.44
C VAL A 99 1.11 11.57 0.01
N HIS A 100 0.12 11.59 0.88
CA HIS A 100 -1.14 12.28 0.64
C HIS A 100 -1.28 13.46 1.61
N SER A 101 -1.39 14.67 1.06
CA SER A 101 -1.58 15.89 1.84
C SER A 101 -3.02 15.99 2.36
N ILE A 102 -3.22 16.51 3.56
CA ILE A 102 -4.55 16.73 4.13
C ILE A 102 -4.67 18.23 4.47
N PRO A 103 -4.84 19.09 3.45
CA PRO A 103 -4.88 20.54 3.66
C PRO A 103 -6.21 20.97 4.30
N GLN A 104 -6.23 22.17 4.88
CA GLN A 104 -7.48 22.80 5.34
C GLN A 104 -8.38 23.20 4.17
N HIS A 105 -7.77 23.52 3.03
CA HIS A 105 -8.45 23.94 1.81
C HIS A 105 -7.97 23.09 0.63
N LEU A 106 -8.89 22.73 -0.26
CA LEU A 106 -8.61 21.95 -1.46
C LEU A 106 -7.84 22.79 -2.49
N PRO A 107 -7.06 22.17 -3.41
CA PRO A 107 -6.99 20.73 -3.67
C PRO A 107 -6.02 19.96 -2.74
N SER A 108 -6.25 18.65 -2.63
CA SER A 108 -5.30 17.71 -2.01
C SER A 108 -4.36 17.13 -3.08
N PHE A 109 -3.11 16.85 -2.70
CA PHE A 109 -2.15 16.14 -3.52
C PHE A 109 -1.88 14.72 -3.01
N ILE A 110 -1.86 13.77 -3.93
CA ILE A 110 -1.32 12.42 -3.74
C ILE A 110 -0.02 12.36 -4.55
N VAL A 111 1.10 12.30 -3.85
CA VAL A 111 2.44 12.33 -4.44
C VAL A 111 3.07 10.96 -4.31
N LEU A 112 3.51 10.40 -5.43
CA LEU A 112 4.10 9.07 -5.54
C LEU A 112 5.58 9.20 -5.89
N PHE A 113 6.46 8.84 -4.96
CA PHE A 113 7.92 8.87 -5.15
C PHE A 113 8.43 7.49 -5.55
N GLU A 114 8.79 7.33 -6.82
CA GLU A 114 9.37 6.09 -7.33
C GLU A 114 10.88 6.08 -7.03
N LEU A 115 11.29 5.41 -5.95
CA LEU A 115 12.65 5.52 -5.42
C LEU A 115 13.73 5.09 -6.40
N ASN A 116 13.45 4.04 -7.18
CA ASN A 116 14.34 3.50 -8.22
C ASN A 116 14.44 4.41 -9.47
N HIS A 117 13.61 5.44 -9.54
CA HIS A 117 13.53 6.36 -10.68
C HIS A 117 13.75 7.80 -10.27
N LEU A 118 14.25 8.07 -9.07
CA LEU A 118 14.64 9.40 -8.64
C LEU A 118 15.83 9.94 -9.46
N PRO A 119 15.94 11.26 -9.63
CA PRO A 119 17.08 11.86 -10.30
C PRO A 119 18.37 11.72 -9.48
N SER A 120 19.51 11.87 -10.15
CA SER A 120 20.83 11.85 -9.50
C SER A 120 20.98 12.97 -8.47
N SER A 121 21.78 12.72 -7.43
CA SER A 121 21.92 13.61 -6.26
C SER A 121 22.52 14.98 -6.57
N ASN A 122 23.23 15.11 -7.68
CA ASN A 122 23.84 16.34 -8.17
C ASN A 122 22.89 17.21 -9.02
N THR A 123 21.61 16.86 -9.12
CA THR A 123 20.64 17.62 -9.92
C THR A 123 19.82 18.58 -9.07
N LEU A 124 19.46 19.73 -9.64
CA LEU A 124 18.53 20.68 -9.03
C LEU A 124 17.18 20.04 -8.67
N LEU A 125 16.72 19.09 -9.47
CA LEU A 125 15.49 18.36 -9.20
C LEU A 125 15.59 17.56 -7.90
N PHE A 126 16.71 16.88 -7.67
CA PHE A 126 16.95 16.14 -6.42
C PHE A 126 17.01 17.07 -5.20
N GLU A 127 17.67 18.22 -5.31
CA GLU A 127 17.70 19.23 -4.24
C GLU A 127 16.30 19.71 -3.86
N LYS A 128 15.45 19.96 -4.87
CA LYS A 128 14.06 20.35 -4.63
C LYS A 128 13.21 19.22 -4.04
N ILE A 129 13.42 17.97 -4.45
CA ILE A 129 12.79 16.81 -3.82
C ILE A 129 13.20 16.69 -2.35
N ASN A 130 14.49 16.90 -2.02
CA ASN A 130 14.94 16.94 -0.63
C ASN A 130 14.30 18.08 0.16
N LEU A 131 14.16 19.26 -0.44
CA LEU A 131 13.46 20.38 0.18
C LEU A 131 11.99 20.04 0.47
N LEU A 132 11.31 19.36 -0.45
CA LEU A 132 9.96 18.86 -0.25
C LEU A 132 9.88 17.89 0.94
N PHE A 133 10.81 16.94 1.04
CA PHE A 133 10.90 16.04 2.21
C PHE A 133 11.17 16.78 3.52
N ARG A 134 11.99 17.84 3.50
CA ARG A 134 12.18 18.70 4.67
C ARG A 134 10.89 19.38 5.10
N PHE A 135 10.07 19.85 4.16
CA PHE A 135 8.75 20.40 4.49
C PHE A 135 7.80 19.32 5.02
N LEU A 136 7.83 18.11 4.47
CA LEU A 136 7.00 16.99 4.91
C LEU A 136 7.32 16.57 6.36
N PHE A 137 8.60 16.47 6.71
CA PHE A 137 9.07 16.01 8.02
C PHE A 137 9.47 17.16 8.97
N ARG A 138 9.04 18.39 8.71
CA ARG A 138 9.30 19.51 9.62
C ARG A 138 8.59 19.32 10.96
N LEU A 139 9.18 19.88 12.01
CA LEU A 139 8.55 19.94 13.34
C LEU A 139 7.18 20.63 13.27
N GLY A 140 6.20 20.08 13.97
CA GLY A 140 4.82 20.58 13.98
C GLY A 140 3.89 19.95 12.95
N ASN A 141 4.42 19.24 11.94
CA ASN A 141 3.58 18.45 11.05
C ASN A 141 3.04 17.22 11.76
N THR A 142 1.81 16.85 11.41
CA THR A 142 1.17 15.59 11.82
C THR A 142 1.22 14.59 10.68
N ILE A 143 1.81 13.42 10.93
CA ILE A 143 1.93 12.34 9.96
C ILE A 143 1.10 11.15 10.44
N PHE A 144 0.19 10.69 9.59
CA PHE A 144 -0.58 9.47 9.78
C PHE A 144 0.08 8.36 8.95
N SER A 145 0.35 7.21 9.57
CA SER A 145 0.77 6.00 8.87
C SER A 145 -0.18 4.87 9.23
N TRP A 146 -0.40 3.96 8.29
CA TRP A 146 -1.15 2.74 8.54
C TRP A 146 -0.13 1.62 8.74
N ASP A 147 0.07 1.19 9.99
CA ASP A 147 0.84 -0.02 10.26
C ASP A 147 0.01 -1.26 9.91
N ARG A 148 0.70 -2.28 9.38
CA ARG A 148 0.19 -3.65 9.23
C ARG A 148 0.65 -4.52 10.38
#